data_AF-A0A6M3LKK7-F1
#
_entry.id   AF-A0A6M3LKK7-F1
#
_cell.length_a   1.000
_cell.length_b   1.000
_cell.length_c   1.000
_cell.angle_alpha   90.00
_cell.angle_beta   90.00
_cell.angle_gamma   90.00
#
_symmetry.space_group_name_H-M   'P 1'
#
loop_
_entity.id
_entity.type
_entity.pdbx_description
1 polymer ?
#
loop_
_entity_poly.entity_id
_entity_poly.type
_entity_poly.pdbx_seq_one_letter_code
_entity_poly.pdbx_strand_id
1 'polypeptide(L)' 'MFAIGNDELEKCGKLGKSIQCKMCGKKHHVRYGEEVLRDGTRKPSKMLAFYKCKGITYLAGINGKAIGGKT' A
#
# COMPACT_ATOMS: atom_id res chain seq x y z
N MET A 1 3.58 3.13 17.61
CA MET A 1 2.29 3.45 16.97
C MET A 1 2.59 4.27 15.72
N PHE A 2 2.08 3.89 14.54
CA PHE A 2 2.25 4.67 13.32
C PHE A 2 0.89 5.27 12.95
N ALA A 3 0.83 6.58 12.87
CA ALA A 3 -0.33 7.35 12.42
C ALA A 3 0.15 8.33 11.35
N ILE A 4 -0.71 8.63 10.38
CA ILE A 4 -0.46 9.63 9.35
C ILE A 4 -1.72 10.46 9.18
N GLY A 5 -1.59 11.78 9.30
CA GLY A 5 -2.67 12.73 9.05
C GLY A 5 -3.05 12.78 7.57
N ASN A 6 -4.26 13.25 7.26
CA ASN A 6 -4.70 13.39 5.87
C ASN A 6 -3.80 14.37 5.10
N ASP A 7 -3.38 15.47 5.72
CA ASP A 7 -2.50 16.47 5.10
C ASP A 7 -1.08 15.92 4.84
N GLU A 8 -0.59 15.05 5.72
CA GLU A 8 0.68 14.34 5.53
C GLU A 8 0.59 13.31 4.40
N LEU A 9 -0.55 12.63 4.29
CA LEU A 9 -0.81 11.66 3.23
C LEU A 9 -0.91 12.34 1.86
N GLU A 10 -1.49 13.54 1.77
CA GLU A 10 -1.57 14.28 0.51
C GLU A 10 -0.20 14.67 -0.04
N LYS A 11 0.73 15.02 0.85
CA LYS A 11 2.15 15.33 0.54
C LYS A 11 2.94 14.11 0.08
N CYS A 12 2.43 12.89 0.29
CA CYS A 12 3.12 11.68 -0.14
C CYS A 12 3.08 11.50 -1.67
N GLY A 13 4.12 10.85 -2.18
CA GLY A 13 4.21 10.48 -3.60
C GLY A 13 3.15 9.47 -4.03
N LYS A 14 2.91 9.37 -5.34
CA LYS A 14 2.04 8.34 -5.91
C LYS A 14 2.63 6.95 -5.64
N LEU A 15 1.77 5.99 -5.31
CA LEU A 15 2.17 4.60 -5.13
C LEU A 15 2.49 3.93 -6.48
N GLY A 16 3.70 3.41 -6.60
CA GLY A 16 4.13 2.65 -7.77
C GLY A 16 3.66 1.18 -7.75
N LYS A 17 4.09 0.41 -8.76
CA LYS A 17 3.85 -1.05 -8.83
C LYS A 17 4.72 -1.86 -7.85
N SER A 18 5.76 -1.23 -7.31
CA SER A 18 6.69 -1.81 -6.36
C SER A 18 7.11 -0.78 -5.32
N ILE A 19 7.56 -1.26 -4.16
CA ILE A 19 8.10 -0.42 -3.09
C ILE A 19 9.40 -1.02 -2.57
N GLN A 20 10.36 -0.17 -2.19
CA GLN A 20 11.56 -0.62 -1.50
C GLN A 20 11.22 -0.98 -0.04
N CYS A 21 11.48 -2.23 0.34
CA CYS A 21 11.22 -2.73 1.69
C CYS A 21 12.24 -2.19 2.68
N LYS A 22 11.77 -1.52 3.73
CA LYS A 22 12.61 -1.10 4.85
C LYS A 22 13.16 -2.26 5.71
N MET A 23 12.52 -3.44 5.64
CA MET A 23 12.91 -4.60 6.45
C MET A 23 14.02 -5.45 5.82
N CYS A 24 14.03 -5.58 4.50
CA CYS A 24 15.00 -6.44 3.79
C CYS A 24 15.81 -5.71 2.70
N GLY A 25 15.53 -4.42 2.46
CA GLY A 25 16.20 -3.61 1.44
C GLY A 25 15.79 -3.88 -0.01
N LYS A 26 15.14 -5.02 -0.30
CA LYS A 26 14.73 -5.42 -1.65
C LYS A 26 13.42 -4.74 -2.09
N LYS A 27 13.17 -4.70 -3.40
CA LYS A 27 11.88 -4.25 -3.95
C LYS A 27 10.84 -5.37 -3.87
N HIS A 28 9.63 -5.02 -3.44
CA HIS A 28 8.47 -5.93 -3.44
C HIS A 28 7.34 -5.36 -4.27
N HIS A 29 6.57 -6.26 -4.91
CA HIS A 29 5.36 -5.88 -5.61
C HIS A 29 4.28 -5.43 -4.65
N VAL A 30 3.68 -4.29 -5.00
CA VAL A 30 2.50 -3.77 -4.33
C VAL A 30 1.30 -4.62 -4.73
N ARG A 31 0.51 -5.00 -3.73
CA ARG A 31 -0.72 -5.76 -3.85
C ARG A 31 -1.86 -4.94 -3.25
N TYR A 32 -3.08 -5.24 -3.70
CA TYR A 32 -4.29 -4.61 -3.21
C TYR A 32 -5.22 -5.69 -2.67
N GLY A 33 -6.03 -5.34 -1.67
CA GLY A 33 -7.14 -6.19 -1.25
C GLY A 33 -8.24 -6.23 -2.32
N GLU A 34 -9.29 -7.01 -2.06
CA GLU A 34 -10.49 -7.03 -2.90
C GLU A 34 -11.59 -6.21 -2.23
N GLU A 35 -12.33 -5.43 -3.01
CA GLU A 35 -13.62 -4.83 -2.64
C GLU A 35 -14.72 -5.67 -3.30
N VAL A 36 -15.66 -6.15 -2.50
CA VAL A 36 -16.84 -6.89 -2.97
C VAL A 36 -17.97 -5.90 -3.14
N LEU A 37 -18.45 -5.73 -4.36
CA LEU A 37 -19.59 -4.89 -4.69
C LEU A 37 -20.91 -5.57 -4.30
N ARG A 38 -22.00 -4.79 -4.27
CA ARG A 38 -23.34 -5.29 -3.87
C ARG A 38 -23.86 -6.41 -4.77
N ASP A 39 -23.40 -6.46 -6.02
CA ASP A 39 -23.70 -7.49 -7.01
C ASP A 39 -22.79 -8.74 -6.92
N GLY A 40 -21.86 -8.76 -5.95
CA GLY A 40 -20.88 -9.83 -5.78
C GLY A 40 -19.60 -9.68 -6.60
N THR A 41 -19.50 -8.66 -7.46
CA THR A 41 -18.30 -8.40 -8.26
C THR A 41 -17.11 -8.06 -7.37
N ARG A 42 -15.95 -8.69 -7.59
CA ARG A 42 -14.70 -8.40 -6.88
C ARG A 42 -13.79 -7.51 -7.71
N LYS A 43 -13.38 -6.38 -7.15
CA LYS A 43 -12.40 -5.47 -7.79
C LYS A 43 -11.26 -5.16 -6.82
N PRO A 44 -10.05 -4.85 -7.30
CA PRO A 44 -8.97 -4.41 -6.43
C PRO A 44 -9.36 -3.14 -5.64
N SER A 45 -9.32 -3.20 -4.31
CA SER A 45 -9.52 -2.05 -3.44
C SER A 45 -8.25 -1.20 -3.44
N LYS A 46 -8.30 -0.03 -4.08
CA LYS A 46 -7.17 0.93 -4.10
C LYS A 46 -7.04 1.74 -2.79
N MET A 47 -7.90 1.47 -1.81
CA MET A 47 -7.90 2.15 -0.52
C MET A 47 -6.68 1.76 0.30
N LEU A 48 -6.38 0.46 0.39
CA LEU A 48 -5.23 -0.06 1.14
C LEU A 48 -4.37 -0.93 0.22
N ALA A 49 -3.09 -0.56 0.13
CA ALA A 49 -2.11 -1.31 -0.62
C ALA A 49 -1.06 -1.90 0.32
N PHE A 50 -0.60 -3.11 0.05
CA PHE A 50 0.34 -3.83 0.92
C PHE A 50 1.41 -4.57 0.12
N TYR A 51 2.48 -4.96 0.79
CA TYR A 51 3.46 -5.90 0.27
C TYR A 51 3.76 -6.98 1.30
N LYS A 52 4.29 -8.13 0.85
CA LYS A 52 4.71 -9.21 1.75
C LYS A 52 6.23 -9.33 1.74
N CYS A 53 6.82 -9.39 2.93
CA CYS A 53 8.24 -9.68 3.12
C CYS A 53 8.37 -10.75 4.20
N LYS A 54 9.05 -11.87 3.88
CA LYS A 54 9.25 -13.02 4.79
C LYS A 54 7.95 -13.49 5.49
N GLY A 55 6.84 -13.55 4.74
CA GLY A 55 5.53 -13.99 5.26
C GLY A 55 4.72 -12.92 6.00
N ILE A 56 5.31 -11.78 6.36
CA ILE A 56 4.64 -10.68 7.05
C ILE A 56 4.07 -9.70 6.03
N THR A 57 2.85 -9.22 6.30
CA THR A 57 2.16 -8.20 5.48
C THR A 57 2.46 -6.81 6.03
N TYR A 58 2.90 -5.91 5.15
CA TYR A 58 3.24 -4.54 5.48
C TYR A 58 2.41 -3.58 4.63
N LEU A 59 1.95 -2.49 5.24
CA LEU A 59 1.23 -1.43 4.54
C LEU A 59 2.19 -0.66 3.62
N ALA A 60 1.83 -0.54 2.35
CA ALA A 60 2.60 0.12 1.30
C ALA A 60 2.05 1.50 0.96
N GLY A 61 0.73 1.67 1.07
CA GLY A 61 0.07 2.91 0.73
C GLY A 61 -1.40 2.95 1.09
N ILE A 62 -1.92 4.17 1.15
CA ILE A 62 -3.32 4.49 1.45
C ILE A 62 -3.82 5.41 0.33
N ASN A 63 -4.99 5.13 -0.24
CA ASN A 63 -5.61 5.93 -1.32
C ASN A 63 -4.65 6.22 -2.49
N GLY A 64 -3.85 5.22 -2.89
CA GLY A 64 -2.87 5.35 -3.97
C GLY A 64 -1.65 6.22 -3.64
N LYS A 65 -1.45 6.60 -2.38
CA LYS A 65 -0.28 7.35 -1.89
C LYS A 65 0.69 6.40 -1.17
N ALA A 66 1.97 6.48 -1.50
CA ALA A 66 2.99 5.65 -0.87
C ALA A 66 3.30 6.15 0.55
N ILE A 67 3.21 5.26 1.54
CA ILE A 67 3.56 5.60 2.92
C ILE A 67 4.91 4.97 3.27
N GLY A 68 5.82 5.80 3.79
CA GLY A 68 7.05 5.30 4.42
C GLY A 68 8.05 4.59 3.50
N GLY A 69 7.93 4.61 2.17
CA GLY A 69 8.93 4.05 1.25
C GLY A 69 9.26 5.02 0.11
N LYS A 70 10.52 5.06 -0.32
CA LYS A 70 10.87 5.64 -1.62
C LYS A 70 10.35 4.70 -2.70
N THR A 71 9.57 5.22 -3.64
CA THR A 71 9.03 4.50 -4.80
C THR A 71 10.09 4.31 -5.87
#